data_AF-P70772-F1
#
_entry.id   AF-P70772-F1
#
_cell.length_a   1.000
_cell.length_b   1.000
_cell.length_c   1.000
_cell.angle_alpha   90.00
_cell.angle_beta   90.00
_cell.angle_gamma   90.00
#
_symmetry.space_group_name_H-M   'P 1'
#
loop_
_entity.id
_entity.type
_entity.pdbx_description
1 polymer ?
#
loop_
_entity_poly.entity_id
_entity_poly.type
_entity_poly.pdbx_seq_one_letter_code
_entity_poly.pdbx_strand_id
1 'polypeptide(L)'
;MYRFEECPEIVDGIYHLEVENNCLTLIYELIDDGLESYVIPTKCITGFIFLISSVYYRSSWKYKQRSLRYCLLDSGHHLGAVAASAYLHNRNIQLIFDFDKLTLNTDLGFENKEFITGCAISGEIHEKQVRKLRLKVPFVCGTDYFEANQFIEDSYQATSVQPSRQQQFKQPCFNFEQEKFYQTVCNRRSVRRFRKEFISQEHYLYVLQLLEQPIPTESGEEIETYSVIHRVEGMTSGIYEA
;
A
#
# COMPACT_ATOMS: atom_id res chain seq x y z
N MET A 1 -7.02 -11.94 24.92
CA MET A 1 -7.67 -11.17 23.86
C MET A 1 -7.31 -9.73 24.14
N TYR A 2 -6.32 -9.18 23.43
CA TYR A 2 -5.94 -7.78 23.59
C TYR A 2 -6.95 -6.99 22.78
N ARG A 3 -7.86 -6.28 23.44
CA ARG A 3 -8.83 -5.43 22.74
C ARG A 3 -8.09 -4.20 22.24
N PHE A 4 -8.44 -3.77 21.03
CA PHE A 4 -8.04 -2.47 20.52
C PHE A 4 -8.72 -1.37 21.36
N GLU A 5 -8.01 -0.80 22.34
CA GLU A 5 -8.58 0.15 23.32
C GLU A 5 -9.00 1.50 22.72
N GLU A 6 -8.58 1.80 21.48
CA GLU A 6 -8.81 3.10 20.85
C GLU A 6 -10.09 3.19 19.99
N CYS A 7 -10.71 2.06 19.64
CA CYS A 7 -12.01 2.01 18.96
C CYS A 7 -12.90 0.93 19.57
N PRO A 8 -13.46 1.16 20.78
CA PRO A 8 -14.26 0.17 21.50
C PRO A 8 -15.53 -0.28 20.76
N GLU A 9 -15.93 0.43 19.69
CA GLU A 9 -17.07 0.11 18.84
C GLU A 9 -16.72 -0.79 17.63
N ILE A 10 -15.43 -1.02 17.34
CA ILE A 10 -14.98 -1.87 16.24
C ILE A 10 -14.52 -3.22 16.82
N VAL A 11 -15.19 -4.30 16.43
CA VAL A 11 -14.77 -5.66 16.80
C VAL A 11 -13.56 -6.10 15.98
N ASP A 12 -12.74 -6.98 16.53
CA ASP A 12 -11.61 -7.57 15.79
C ASP A 12 -12.16 -8.30 14.55
N GLY A 13 -11.72 -7.89 13.36
CA GLY A 13 -12.34 -8.35 12.13
C GLY A 13 -11.61 -7.92 10.86
N ILE A 14 -11.98 -8.55 9.75
CA ILE A 14 -11.60 -8.15 8.41
C ILE A 14 -12.72 -7.26 7.86
N TYR A 15 -12.36 -6.06 7.45
CA TYR A 15 -13.30 -5.07 6.93
C TYR A 15 -12.96 -4.70 5.49
N HIS A 16 -13.99 -4.50 4.67
CA HIS A 16 -13.87 -3.85 3.37
C HIS A 16 -14.10 -2.35 3.55
N LEU A 17 -13.17 -1.53 3.06
CA LEU A 17 -13.39 -0.10 2.91
C LEU A 17 -14.24 0.14 1.66
N GLU A 18 -15.52 0.42 1.88
CA GLU A 18 -16.43 0.80 0.81
C GLU A 18 -16.34 2.32 0.62
N VAL A 19 -15.90 2.72 -0.58
CA VAL A 19 -15.53 4.10 -0.88
C VAL A 19 -16.76 4.95 -1.25
N GLU A 20 -17.78 4.39 -1.91
CA GLU A 20 -18.96 5.12 -2.36
C GLU A 20 -19.77 5.70 -1.19
N ASN A 21 -19.92 4.92 -0.12
CA ASN A 21 -20.68 5.23 1.08
C ASN A 21 -19.78 5.64 2.26
N ASN A 22 -18.46 5.62 2.07
CA ASN A 22 -17.46 5.97 3.06
C ASN A 22 -17.65 5.19 4.38
N CYS A 23 -17.73 3.87 4.29
CA CYS A 23 -17.97 3.00 5.44
C CYS A 23 -17.06 1.76 5.45
N LEU A 24 -16.94 1.16 6.63
CA LEU A 24 -16.29 -0.13 6.80
C LEU A 24 -17.37 -1.21 6.88
N THR A 25 -17.29 -2.20 5.99
CA THR A 25 -18.18 -3.36 6.01
C THR A 25 -17.45 -4.54 6.63
N LEU A 26 -17.92 -5.05 7.77
CA LEU A 26 -17.38 -6.26 8.38
C LEU A 26 -17.63 -7.46 7.46
N ILE A 27 -16.56 -8.12 7.04
CA ILE A 27 -16.60 -9.31 6.20
C ILE A 27 -16.43 -10.59 7.04
N TYR A 28 -15.59 -10.52 8.08
CA TYR A 28 -15.21 -11.68 8.87
C TYR A 28 -14.82 -11.26 10.29
N GLU A 29 -15.43 -11.84 11.31
CA GLU A 29 -15.07 -11.59 12.72
C GLU A 29 -13.90 -12.50 13.15
N LEU A 30 -12.85 -11.88 13.69
CA LEU A 30 -11.66 -12.56 14.20
C LEU A 30 -11.84 -12.84 15.69
N ILE A 31 -11.42 -14.03 16.17
CA ILE A 31 -11.53 -14.37 17.60
C ILE A 31 -10.19 -14.91 18.12
N ASP A 32 -9.71 -16.01 17.54
CA ASP A 32 -8.42 -16.65 17.83
C ASP A 32 -7.57 -16.86 16.57
N ASP A 33 -8.10 -16.42 15.43
CA ASP A 33 -7.49 -16.34 14.11
C ASP A 33 -7.16 -14.88 13.74
N GLY A 34 -6.33 -14.70 12.73
CA GLY A 34 -5.85 -13.38 12.33
C GLY A 34 -4.98 -13.40 11.07
N LEU A 35 -4.93 -12.25 10.42
CA LEU A 35 -4.16 -12.03 9.20
C LEU A 35 -2.64 -12.07 9.46
N GLU A 36 -2.22 -11.84 10.71
CA GLU A 36 -0.83 -11.88 11.14
C GLU A 36 -0.18 -13.23 10.86
N SER A 37 -0.94 -14.32 10.94
CA SER A 37 -0.45 -15.67 10.65
C SER A 37 0.06 -15.84 9.20
N TYR A 38 -0.36 -14.97 8.28
CA TYR A 38 0.11 -14.93 6.89
C TYR A 38 1.19 -13.87 6.68
N VAL A 39 1.06 -12.73 7.36
CA VAL A 39 1.87 -11.52 7.12
C VAL A 39 3.15 -11.51 7.96
N ILE A 40 3.05 -11.80 9.25
CA ILE A 40 4.16 -11.84 10.21
C ILE A 40 4.00 -13.06 11.13
N PRO A 41 4.37 -14.26 10.66
CA PRO A 41 4.20 -15.49 11.43
C PRO A 41 4.81 -15.37 12.82
N THR A 42 4.21 -16.08 13.78
CA THR A 42 4.55 -16.09 15.23
C THR A 42 4.30 -14.80 16.01
N LYS A 43 3.78 -13.75 15.37
CA LYS A 43 3.46 -12.47 16.00
C LYS A 43 1.97 -12.16 15.96
N CYS A 44 1.53 -11.24 16.82
CA CYS A 44 0.20 -10.64 16.79
C CYS A 44 0.31 -9.11 16.83
N ILE A 45 -0.73 -8.42 16.37
CA ILE A 45 -0.74 -6.97 16.29
C ILE A 45 -1.87 -6.42 17.16
N THR A 46 -1.56 -5.43 17.99
CA THR A 46 -2.57 -4.55 18.60
C THR A 46 -2.63 -3.29 17.73
N GLY A 47 -3.53 -3.27 16.75
CA GLY A 47 -3.42 -2.35 15.62
C GLY A 47 -4.29 -2.68 14.43
N PHE A 48 -3.92 -2.10 13.30
CA PHE A 48 -4.54 -2.32 12.00
C PHE A 48 -3.55 -2.95 11.03
N ILE A 49 -4.05 -3.86 10.20
CA ILE A 49 -3.39 -4.30 8.97
C ILE A 49 -4.21 -3.80 7.80
N PHE A 50 -3.63 -2.90 7.01
CA PHE A 50 -4.20 -2.44 5.75
C PHE A 50 -3.73 -3.35 4.63
N LEU A 51 -4.61 -4.24 4.15
CA LEU A 51 -4.36 -5.05 2.97
C LEU A 51 -4.68 -4.26 1.71
N ILE A 52 -3.75 -4.22 0.76
CA ILE A 52 -3.98 -3.63 -0.55
C ILE A 52 -4.12 -4.75 -1.58
N SER A 53 -5.25 -4.75 -2.27
CA SER A 53 -5.57 -5.69 -3.32
C SER A 53 -5.99 -4.98 -4.60
N SER A 54 -5.92 -5.69 -5.72
CA SER A 54 -6.24 -5.19 -7.05
C SER A 54 -7.15 -6.17 -7.76
N VAL A 55 -8.40 -5.76 -8.02
CA VAL A 55 -9.27 -6.40 -9.02
C VAL A 55 -8.69 -6.09 -10.39
N TYR A 56 -7.74 -6.90 -10.85
CA TYR A 56 -6.85 -6.52 -11.95
C TYR A 56 -7.60 -6.24 -13.26
N TYR A 57 -8.79 -6.83 -13.44
CA TYR A 57 -9.62 -6.62 -14.62
C TYR A 57 -10.03 -5.15 -14.79
N ARG A 58 -10.20 -4.41 -13.68
CA ARG A 58 -10.49 -2.96 -13.69
C ARG A 58 -9.43 -2.14 -14.42
N SER A 59 -8.21 -2.67 -14.54
CA SER A 59 -7.11 -2.07 -15.30
C SER A 59 -6.84 -2.81 -16.62
N SER A 60 -6.93 -4.14 -16.63
CA SER A 60 -6.56 -4.95 -17.80
C SER A 60 -7.56 -4.84 -18.95
N TRP A 61 -8.83 -4.50 -18.69
CA TRP A 61 -9.81 -4.25 -19.76
C TRP A 61 -9.32 -3.18 -20.75
N LYS A 62 -8.67 -2.13 -20.23
CA LYS A 62 -8.13 -1.01 -21.02
C LYS A 62 -6.68 -1.20 -21.42
N TYR A 63 -5.82 -1.65 -20.49
CA TYR A 63 -4.37 -1.64 -20.68
C TYR A 63 -3.77 -3.01 -21.01
N LYS A 64 -4.60 -4.06 -21.08
CA LYS A 64 -4.19 -5.45 -21.36
C LYS A 64 -3.02 -5.84 -20.46
N GLN A 65 -1.97 -6.46 -21.00
CA GLN A 65 -0.82 -6.94 -20.21
C GLN A 65 -0.07 -5.82 -19.46
N ARG A 66 -0.12 -4.57 -19.95
CA ARG A 66 0.54 -3.44 -19.27
C ARG A 66 -0.14 -3.08 -17.94
N SER A 67 -1.38 -3.52 -17.73
CA SER A 67 -2.12 -3.28 -16.50
C SER A 67 -1.43 -3.82 -15.25
N LEU A 68 -0.62 -4.87 -15.35
CA LEU A 68 0.15 -5.39 -14.20
C LEU A 68 0.97 -4.27 -13.55
N ARG A 69 1.65 -3.45 -14.35
CA ARG A 69 2.43 -2.31 -13.86
C ARG A 69 1.54 -1.29 -13.18
N TYR A 70 0.38 -0.99 -13.76
CA TYR A 70 -0.56 -0.01 -13.20
C TYR A 70 -1.16 -0.48 -11.88
N CYS A 71 -1.55 -1.75 -11.76
CA CYS A 71 -2.05 -2.30 -10.49
C CYS A 71 -1.02 -2.17 -9.36
N LEU A 72 0.27 -2.44 -9.66
CA LEU A 72 1.35 -2.29 -8.67
C LEU A 72 1.62 -0.82 -8.32
N LEU A 73 1.66 0.06 -9.32
CA LEU A 73 1.86 1.51 -9.11
C LEU A 73 0.72 2.13 -8.30
N ASP A 74 -0.53 1.79 -8.62
CA ASP A 74 -1.72 2.25 -7.90
C ASP A 74 -1.73 1.71 -6.46
N SER A 75 -1.29 0.47 -6.26
CA SER A 75 -1.10 -0.10 -4.92
C SER A 75 -0.06 0.69 -4.11
N GLY A 76 1.05 1.10 -4.73
CA GLY A 76 2.04 1.99 -4.11
C GLY A 76 1.45 3.34 -3.70
N HIS A 77 0.58 3.92 -4.54
CA HIS A 77 -0.15 5.14 -4.19
C HIS A 77 -1.10 4.94 -3.01
N HIS A 78 -1.80 3.81 -2.92
CA HIS A 78 -2.64 3.49 -1.76
C HIS A 78 -1.83 3.35 -0.48
N LEU A 79 -0.70 2.62 -0.51
CA LEU A 79 0.21 2.52 0.64
C LEU A 79 0.74 3.89 1.06
N GLY A 80 1.09 4.76 0.10
CA GLY A 80 1.48 6.14 0.37
C GLY A 80 0.38 6.97 1.05
N ALA A 81 -0.88 6.76 0.66
CA ALA A 81 -2.02 7.41 1.31
C ALA A 81 -2.24 6.91 2.75
N VAL A 82 -2.10 5.60 3.00
CA VAL A 82 -2.15 5.04 4.36
C VAL A 82 -1.00 5.60 5.21
N ALA A 83 0.22 5.67 4.66
CA ALA A 83 1.37 6.26 5.35
C ALA A 83 1.17 7.74 5.68
N ALA A 84 0.60 8.53 4.76
CA ALA A 84 0.24 9.93 5.01
C ALA A 84 -0.81 10.06 6.13
N SER A 85 -1.81 9.18 6.17
CA SER A 85 -2.79 9.12 7.25
C SER A 85 -2.12 8.77 8.59
N ALA A 86 -1.25 7.75 8.61
CA ALA A 86 -0.50 7.37 9.80
C ALA A 86 0.33 8.56 10.34
N TYR A 87 1.02 9.29 9.47
CA TYR A 87 1.75 10.51 9.84
C TYR A 87 0.84 11.56 10.47
N LEU A 88 -0.32 11.85 9.87
CA LEU A 88 -1.31 12.80 10.40
C LEU A 88 -1.85 12.42 11.77
N HIS A 89 -1.89 11.13 12.09
CA HIS A 89 -2.34 10.59 13.37
C HIS A 89 -1.19 10.24 14.33
N ASN A 90 0.04 10.68 14.05
CA ASN A 90 1.24 10.37 14.85
C ASN A 90 1.44 8.87 15.08
N ARG A 91 1.12 8.05 14.09
CA ARG A 91 1.30 6.60 14.10
C ARG A 91 2.49 6.21 13.25
N ASN A 92 3.26 5.26 13.76
CA ASN A 92 4.22 4.54 12.95
C ASN A 92 3.51 3.55 12.03
N ILE A 93 4.12 3.29 10.88
CA ILE A 93 3.65 2.31 9.92
C ILE A 93 4.83 1.43 9.48
N GLN A 94 4.56 0.16 9.18
CA GLN A 94 5.49 -0.74 8.53
C GLN A 94 4.84 -1.30 7.27
N LEU A 95 5.46 -1.08 6.12
CA LEU A 95 5.04 -1.71 4.86
C LEU A 95 5.65 -3.10 4.80
N ILE A 96 4.84 -4.09 4.40
CA ILE A 96 5.28 -5.47 4.24
C ILE A 96 4.89 -5.93 2.84
N PHE A 97 5.91 -6.27 2.05
CA PHE A 97 5.75 -6.79 0.70
C PHE A 97 5.99 -8.30 0.65
N ASP A 98 6.85 -8.85 1.50
CA ASP A 98 7.19 -10.28 1.47
C ASP A 98 6.37 -11.04 2.51
N PHE A 99 5.33 -11.73 2.06
CA PHE A 99 4.47 -12.59 2.88
C PHE A 99 3.70 -13.57 1.99
N ASP A 100 3.03 -14.55 2.60
CA ASP A 100 2.26 -15.62 1.94
C ASP A 100 0.96 -15.10 1.30
N LYS A 101 1.12 -14.28 0.24
CA LYS A 101 0.03 -13.66 -0.52
C LYS A 101 -0.87 -14.69 -1.17
N LEU A 102 -0.32 -15.80 -1.65
CA LEU A 102 -1.07 -16.82 -2.38
C LEU A 102 -2.07 -17.53 -1.47
N THR A 103 -1.62 -17.95 -0.27
CA THR A 103 -2.53 -18.58 0.69
C THR A 103 -3.50 -17.56 1.25
N LEU A 104 -3.05 -16.34 1.57
CA LEU A 104 -3.95 -15.31 2.06
C LEU A 104 -5.04 -14.95 1.04
N ASN A 105 -4.67 -14.79 -0.23
CA ASN A 105 -5.61 -14.55 -1.33
C ASN A 105 -6.65 -15.68 -1.45
N THR A 106 -6.18 -16.93 -1.36
CA THR A 106 -7.06 -18.11 -1.37
C THR A 106 -8.04 -18.11 -0.20
N ASP A 107 -7.59 -17.76 1.00
CA ASP A 107 -8.41 -17.79 2.21
C ASP A 107 -9.34 -16.56 2.32
N LEU A 108 -8.98 -15.44 1.68
CA LEU A 108 -9.86 -14.29 1.48
C LEU A 108 -10.87 -14.48 0.34
N GLY A 109 -10.80 -15.60 -0.37
CA GLY A 109 -11.77 -15.96 -1.39
C GLY A 109 -11.70 -15.10 -2.65
N PHE A 110 -10.58 -14.43 -2.95
CA PHE A 110 -10.44 -13.54 -4.10
C PHE A 110 -10.34 -14.27 -5.47
N GLU A 111 -10.17 -15.59 -5.44
CA GLU A 111 -10.00 -16.44 -6.63
C GLU A 111 -8.89 -15.92 -7.56
N ASN A 112 -9.08 -16.04 -8.88
CA ASN A 112 -8.20 -15.49 -9.89
C ASN A 112 -8.59 -14.07 -10.32
N LYS A 113 -9.36 -13.32 -9.53
CA LYS A 113 -9.96 -12.04 -9.97
C LYS A 113 -9.39 -10.83 -9.26
N GLU A 114 -8.88 -11.03 -8.05
CA GLU A 114 -8.32 -10.00 -7.21
C GLU A 114 -7.03 -10.46 -6.56
N PHE A 115 -6.01 -9.61 -6.59
CA PHE A 115 -4.65 -9.95 -6.17
C PHE A 115 -4.15 -9.02 -5.08
N ILE A 116 -3.71 -9.58 -3.96
CA ILE A 116 -3.09 -8.83 -2.86
C ILE A 116 -1.69 -8.42 -3.31
N THR A 117 -1.36 -7.13 -3.25
CA THR A 117 -0.08 -6.61 -3.74
C THR A 117 0.87 -6.28 -2.61
N GLY A 118 0.35 -5.92 -1.44
CA GLY A 118 1.13 -5.57 -0.26
C GLY A 118 0.23 -5.27 0.93
N CYS A 119 0.85 -5.00 2.08
CA CYS A 119 0.11 -4.50 3.23
C CYS A 119 0.90 -3.48 4.04
N ALA A 120 0.20 -2.79 4.92
CA ALA A 120 0.80 -1.91 5.90
C ALA A 120 0.27 -2.22 7.29
N ILE A 121 1.16 -2.28 8.28
CA ILE A 121 0.85 -2.48 9.69
C ILE A 121 0.96 -1.13 10.40
N SER A 122 -0.04 -0.78 11.18
CA SER A 122 0.03 0.32 12.13
C SER A 122 -0.46 -0.14 13.50
N GLY A 123 0.45 -0.21 14.47
CA GLY A 123 0.16 -0.71 15.81
C GLY A 123 1.37 -1.33 16.49
N GLU A 124 1.13 -1.98 17.62
CA GLU A 124 2.16 -2.67 18.41
C GLU A 124 2.25 -4.14 18.01
N ILE A 125 3.47 -4.63 17.83
CA ILE A 125 3.73 -6.03 17.47
C ILE A 125 4.19 -6.78 18.73
N HIS A 126 3.59 -7.93 18.99
CA HIS A 126 3.91 -8.78 20.14
C HIS A 126 4.26 -10.20 19.69
N GLU A 127 5.18 -10.84 20.43
CA GLU A 127 5.55 -12.24 20.22
C GLU A 127 4.44 -13.17 20.74
N LYS A 128 3.52 -13.51 19.84
CA LYS A 128 2.40 -14.39 20.10
C LYS A 128 1.86 -14.94 18.79
N GLN A 129 1.81 -16.26 18.67
CA GLN A 129 1.25 -16.89 17.49
C GLN A 129 -0.27 -16.71 17.42
N VAL A 130 -0.76 -16.34 16.24
CA VAL A 130 -2.18 -16.32 15.86
C VAL A 130 -2.46 -17.43 14.85
N ARG A 131 -3.68 -17.99 14.87
CA ARG A 131 -4.08 -19.02 13.89
C ARG A 131 -4.42 -18.39 12.55
N LYS A 132 -4.31 -19.19 11.48
CA LYS A 132 -4.90 -18.85 10.17
C LYS A 132 -6.42 -18.75 10.27
N LEU A 133 -7.04 -18.11 9.28
CA LEU A 133 -8.50 -17.94 9.22
C LEU A 133 -9.18 -19.31 9.34
N ARG A 134 -10.17 -19.41 10.23
CA ARG A 134 -10.86 -20.68 10.50
C ARG A 134 -11.71 -21.15 9.32
N LEU A 135 -12.23 -20.20 8.55
CA LEU A 135 -13.01 -20.44 7.35
C LEU A 135 -12.53 -19.53 6.24
N LYS A 136 -12.68 -20.00 5.00
CA LYS A 136 -12.48 -19.14 3.83
C LYS A 136 -13.58 -18.09 3.78
N VAL A 137 -13.19 -16.86 3.47
CA VAL A 137 -14.14 -15.77 3.21
C VAL A 137 -14.89 -16.09 1.91
N PRO A 138 -16.22 -15.90 1.86
CA PRO A 138 -16.99 -16.09 0.62
C PRO A 138 -16.51 -15.17 -0.51
N PHE A 139 -16.40 -15.72 -1.71
CA PHE A 139 -16.07 -14.93 -2.89
C PHE A 139 -17.18 -13.93 -3.23
N VAL A 140 -16.79 -12.69 -3.51
CA VAL A 140 -17.65 -11.64 -4.07
C VAL A 140 -16.91 -11.03 -5.27
N CYS A 141 -17.56 -11.01 -6.43
CA CYS A 141 -16.95 -10.50 -7.66
C CYS A 141 -16.90 -8.97 -7.64
N GLY A 142 -15.71 -8.39 -7.81
CA GLY A 142 -15.52 -6.94 -7.88
C GLY A 142 -15.91 -6.28 -9.22
N THR A 143 -16.41 -7.04 -10.18
CA THR A 143 -16.84 -6.57 -11.53
C THR A 143 -18.04 -7.37 -12.04
N ASP A 144 -18.86 -6.76 -12.91
CA ASP A 144 -20.04 -7.42 -13.51
C ASP A 144 -19.68 -8.57 -14.46
N TYR A 145 -18.51 -8.47 -15.10
CA TYR A 145 -17.93 -9.48 -15.98
C TYR A 145 -16.42 -9.51 -15.81
N PHE A 146 -15.78 -10.56 -16.29
CA PHE A 146 -14.36 -10.80 -16.09
C PHE A 146 -13.74 -11.48 -17.32
N GLU A 147 -12.64 -10.92 -17.82
CA GLU A 147 -11.81 -11.54 -18.86
C GLU A 147 -10.46 -11.90 -18.22
N ALA A 148 -10.20 -13.20 -18.12
CA ALA A 148 -8.95 -13.71 -17.58
C ALA A 148 -7.76 -13.26 -18.44
N ASN A 149 -6.62 -13.03 -17.80
CA ASN A 149 -5.38 -12.69 -18.50
C ASN A 149 -4.21 -13.52 -17.98
N GLN A 150 -3.91 -14.62 -18.69
CA GLN A 150 -2.91 -15.59 -18.26
C GLN A 150 -1.54 -14.96 -17.95
N PHE A 151 -1.11 -13.97 -18.75
CA PHE A 151 0.16 -13.27 -18.50
C PHE A 151 0.17 -12.58 -17.13
N ILE A 152 -0.94 -11.93 -16.74
CA ILE A 152 -1.06 -11.25 -15.44
C ILE A 152 -1.14 -12.27 -14.31
N GLU A 153 -1.95 -13.33 -14.49
CA GLU A 153 -2.12 -14.38 -13.47
C GLU A 153 -0.79 -15.12 -13.22
N ASP A 154 -0.08 -15.53 -14.27
CA ASP A 154 1.24 -16.16 -14.18
C ASP A 154 2.27 -15.23 -13.54
N SER A 155 2.26 -13.95 -13.93
CA SER A 155 3.17 -12.95 -13.35
C SER A 155 2.91 -12.73 -11.86
N TYR A 156 1.64 -12.72 -11.43
CA TYR A 156 1.28 -12.61 -10.02
C TYR A 156 1.77 -13.84 -9.23
N GLN A 157 1.57 -15.04 -9.76
CA GLN A 157 2.07 -16.28 -9.13
C GLN A 157 3.59 -16.27 -9.00
N ALA A 158 4.31 -15.93 -10.10
CA ALA A 158 5.76 -15.92 -10.13
C ALA A 158 6.38 -14.87 -9.20
N THR A 159 5.77 -13.68 -9.12
CA THR A 159 6.31 -12.59 -8.29
C THR A 159 5.88 -12.67 -6.82
N SER A 160 4.74 -13.31 -6.51
CA SER A 160 4.28 -13.46 -5.12
C SER A 160 5.18 -14.35 -4.26
N VAL A 161 5.95 -15.25 -4.90
CA VAL A 161 6.87 -16.20 -4.25
C VAL A 161 8.33 -15.77 -4.29
N GLN A 162 8.63 -14.69 -5.00
CA GLN A 162 10.00 -14.19 -5.13
C GLN A 162 10.35 -13.37 -3.87
N PRO A 163 11.40 -13.74 -3.12
CA PRO A 163 11.85 -12.93 -1.99
C PRO A 163 12.47 -11.63 -2.51
N SER A 164 12.13 -10.52 -1.88
CA SER A 164 12.73 -9.22 -2.18
C SER A 164 14.08 -9.08 -1.47
N ARG A 165 14.91 -8.15 -1.97
CA ARG A 165 16.13 -7.77 -1.27
C ARG A 165 15.80 -7.25 0.14
N GLN A 166 16.59 -7.69 1.12
CA GLN A 166 16.44 -7.26 2.51
C GLN A 166 17.19 -5.95 2.76
N GLN A 167 16.61 -5.08 3.56
CA GLN A 167 17.17 -3.78 3.94
C GLN A 167 16.86 -3.44 5.39
N GLN A 168 17.57 -2.45 5.92
CA GLN A 168 17.35 -2.01 7.30
C GLN A 168 16.04 -1.22 7.40
N PHE A 169 15.14 -1.65 8.30
CA PHE A 169 13.95 -0.89 8.65
C PHE A 169 14.30 0.48 9.23
N LYS A 170 13.72 1.54 8.65
CA LYS A 170 13.80 2.91 9.17
C LYS A 170 12.49 3.64 8.93
N GLN A 171 12.03 4.37 9.93
CA GLN A 171 10.92 5.30 9.76
C GLN A 171 11.39 6.55 9.02
N PRO A 172 10.59 7.13 8.10
CA PRO A 172 10.87 8.42 7.54
C PRO A 172 10.71 9.52 8.60
N CYS A 173 11.43 10.62 8.45
CA CYS A 173 11.35 11.76 9.36
C CYS A 173 10.92 13.02 8.59
N PHE A 174 9.61 13.29 8.60
CA PHE A 174 9.04 14.47 7.96
C PHE A 174 8.72 15.57 8.99
N ASN A 175 8.89 16.83 8.59
CA ASN A 175 8.61 18.01 9.41
C ASN A 175 7.43 18.84 8.87
N PHE A 176 6.47 18.19 8.22
CA PHE A 176 5.32 18.89 7.64
C PHE A 176 4.45 19.53 8.72
N GLU A 177 3.96 20.72 8.43
CA GLU A 177 2.96 21.36 9.28
C GLU A 177 1.62 20.63 9.12
N GLN A 178 1.07 20.15 10.23
CA GLN A 178 0.02 19.11 10.24
C GLN A 178 -1.25 19.53 9.49
N GLU A 179 -1.74 20.76 9.67
CA GLU A 179 -2.97 21.22 9.02
C GLU A 179 -2.73 21.42 7.52
N LYS A 180 -1.62 22.04 7.12
CA LYS A 180 -1.26 22.17 5.70
C LYS A 180 -1.09 20.81 5.03
N PHE A 181 -0.50 19.84 5.71
CA PHE A 181 -0.33 18.51 5.16
C PHE A 181 -1.68 17.80 4.99
N TYR A 182 -2.56 17.87 6.00
CA TYR A 182 -3.92 17.35 5.93
C TYR A 182 -4.68 17.93 4.72
N GLN A 183 -4.69 19.26 4.60
CA GLN A 183 -5.32 19.93 3.47
C GLN A 183 -4.69 19.54 2.14
N THR A 184 -3.37 19.35 2.09
CA THR A 184 -2.67 18.92 0.87
C THR A 184 -3.10 17.51 0.47
N VAL A 185 -3.19 16.57 1.41
CA VAL A 185 -3.62 15.19 1.15
C VAL A 185 -5.07 15.17 0.65
N CYS A 186 -5.98 15.86 1.35
CA CYS A 186 -7.41 15.90 0.98
C CYS A 186 -7.65 16.57 -0.38
N ASN A 187 -6.89 17.61 -0.72
CA ASN A 187 -7.07 18.38 -1.95
C ASN A 187 -6.17 17.91 -3.11
N ARG A 188 -5.33 16.89 -2.91
CA ARG A 188 -4.37 16.41 -3.91
C ARG A 188 -5.09 15.96 -5.18
N ARG A 189 -4.67 16.49 -6.33
CA ARG A 189 -5.11 16.07 -7.65
C ARG A 189 -3.93 15.92 -8.60
N SER A 190 -4.06 15.00 -9.56
CA SER A 190 -3.11 14.91 -10.67
C SER A 190 -3.31 16.10 -11.59
N VAL A 191 -2.28 16.92 -11.74
CA VAL A 191 -2.31 18.12 -12.59
C VAL A 191 -2.50 17.72 -14.06
N ARG A 192 -3.47 18.36 -14.73
CA ARG A 192 -3.80 18.05 -16.14
C ARG A 192 -2.88 18.74 -17.13
N ARG A 193 -2.36 19.92 -16.78
CA ARG A 193 -1.49 20.73 -17.64
C ARG A 193 -0.62 21.65 -16.79
N PHE A 194 0.67 21.70 -17.10
CA PHE A 194 1.61 22.61 -16.47
C PHE A 194 1.67 23.95 -17.22
N ARG A 195 1.91 25.03 -16.47
CA ARG A 195 2.35 26.31 -17.04
C ARG A 195 3.81 26.19 -17.46
N LYS A 196 4.23 26.92 -18.49
CA LYS A 196 5.62 26.92 -18.97
C LYS A 196 6.53 27.83 -18.12
N GLU A 197 6.29 27.86 -16.82
CA GLU A 197 7.01 28.69 -15.86
C GLU A 197 8.17 27.90 -15.26
N PHE A 198 9.11 28.60 -14.63
CA PHE A 198 10.17 27.97 -13.85
C PHE A 198 9.63 27.60 -12.46
N ILE A 199 10.14 26.50 -11.90
CA ILE A 199 10.03 26.23 -10.47
C ILE A 199 11.28 26.72 -9.76
N SER A 200 11.11 27.19 -8.53
CA SER A 200 12.24 27.55 -7.66
C SER A 200 13.16 26.33 -7.48
N GLN A 201 14.47 26.59 -7.48
CA GLN A 201 15.48 25.59 -7.14
C GLN A 201 15.24 25.00 -5.75
N GLU A 202 14.84 25.83 -4.79
CA GLU A 202 14.55 25.41 -3.42
C GLU A 202 13.42 24.38 -3.38
N HIS A 203 12.31 24.66 -4.07
CA HIS A 203 11.19 23.71 -4.15
C HIS A 203 11.59 22.40 -4.82
N TYR A 204 12.39 22.46 -5.87
CA TYR A 204 12.88 21.27 -6.57
C TYR A 204 13.77 20.42 -5.65
N LEU A 205 14.78 21.03 -5.01
CA LEU A 205 15.68 20.32 -4.10
C LEU A 205 14.95 19.79 -2.87
N TYR A 206 13.96 20.51 -2.35
CA TYR A 206 13.13 20.04 -1.25
C TYR A 206 12.38 18.75 -1.62
N VAL A 207 11.82 18.65 -2.83
CA VAL A 207 11.18 17.42 -3.30
C VAL A 207 12.20 16.27 -3.38
N LEU A 208 13.40 16.51 -3.89
CA LEU A 208 14.44 15.48 -3.94
C LEU A 208 14.83 14.99 -2.54
N GLN A 209 15.02 15.92 -1.59
CA GLN A 209 15.31 15.57 -0.19
C GLN A 209 14.20 14.72 0.44
N LEU A 210 12.94 14.94 0.06
CA LEU A 210 11.82 14.10 0.52
C LEU A 210 11.86 12.70 -0.10
N LEU A 211 12.37 12.54 -1.33
CA LEU A 211 12.52 11.23 -1.98
C LEU A 211 13.64 10.39 -1.35
N GLU A 212 14.64 11.03 -0.73
CA GLU A 212 15.70 10.34 0.02
C GLU A 212 15.22 9.74 1.36
N GLN A 213 14.03 10.09 1.82
CA GLN A 213 13.49 9.54 3.05
C GLN A 213 13.25 8.02 2.91
N PRO A 214 13.57 7.22 3.95
CA PRO A 214 13.41 5.79 3.86
C PRO A 214 11.93 5.39 3.74
N ILE A 215 11.67 4.38 2.93
CA ILE A 215 10.38 3.68 2.92
C ILE A 215 10.39 2.73 4.13
N PRO A 216 9.38 2.74 5.02
CA PRO A 216 9.40 1.97 6.25
C PRO A 216 9.09 0.49 5.99
N THR A 217 10.02 -0.24 5.38
CA THR A 217 9.95 -1.66 5.03
C THR A 217 11.28 -2.35 5.32
N GLU A 218 11.24 -3.65 5.59
CA GLU A 218 12.44 -4.52 5.70
C GLU A 218 12.79 -5.19 4.37
N SER A 219 11.86 -5.20 3.41
CA SER A 219 12.02 -5.82 2.11
C SER A 219 11.74 -4.81 1.00
N GLY A 220 12.57 -4.77 -0.04
CA GLY A 220 12.36 -3.87 -1.17
C GLY A 220 13.52 -3.85 -2.14
N GLU A 221 13.23 -3.39 -3.35
CA GLU A 221 14.21 -3.29 -4.43
C GLU A 221 14.90 -1.92 -4.43
N GLU A 222 16.08 -1.85 -5.04
CA GLU A 222 16.81 -0.60 -5.22
C GLU A 222 16.16 0.24 -6.32
N ILE A 223 15.89 1.51 -6.02
CA ILE A 223 15.27 2.45 -6.95
C ILE A 223 16.27 3.58 -7.18
N GLU A 224 16.84 3.62 -8.38
CA GLU A 224 17.62 4.77 -8.84
C GLU A 224 16.69 5.87 -9.34
N THR A 225 16.93 7.11 -8.91
CA THR A 225 16.14 8.25 -9.33
C THR A 225 16.95 9.14 -10.25
N TYR A 226 16.38 9.46 -11.41
CA TYR A 226 16.95 10.43 -12.35
C TYR A 226 15.92 11.51 -12.62
N SER A 227 16.38 12.75 -12.73
CA SER A 227 15.55 13.91 -13.00
C SER A 227 15.94 14.58 -14.31
N VAL A 228 14.94 14.82 -15.16
CA VAL A 228 15.10 15.59 -16.40
C VAL A 228 14.73 17.04 -16.12
N ILE A 229 15.73 17.88 -15.92
CA ILE A 229 15.58 19.30 -15.62
C ILE A 229 15.42 20.09 -16.91
N HIS A 230 14.38 20.93 -16.97
CA HIS A 230 14.17 21.86 -18.09
C HIS A 230 13.92 23.31 -17.62
N ARG A 231 13.19 23.52 -16.52
CA ARG A 231 12.82 24.87 -16.03
C ARG A 231 12.89 24.92 -14.50
N VAL A 232 14.09 24.74 -13.97
CA VAL A 232 14.39 24.99 -12.55
C VAL A 232 15.30 26.21 -12.50
N GLU A 233 14.95 27.19 -11.65
CA GLU A 233 15.71 28.44 -11.54
C GLU A 233 17.18 28.13 -11.21
N GLY A 234 18.11 28.81 -11.88
CA GLY A 234 19.55 28.64 -11.63
C GLY A 234 20.16 27.29 -12.08
N MET A 235 19.39 26.35 -12.62
CA MET A 235 19.88 25.06 -13.10
C MET A 235 19.87 24.96 -14.62
N THR A 236 20.93 24.38 -15.19
CA THR A 236 20.99 24.09 -16.63
C THR A 236 20.04 22.95 -16.99
N SER A 237 19.41 23.02 -18.16
CA SER A 237 18.59 21.92 -18.66
C SER A 237 19.45 20.68 -18.94
N GLY A 238 19.01 19.51 -18.49
CA GLY A 238 19.78 18.28 -18.63
C GLY A 238 19.17 17.11 -17.86
N ILE A 239 19.90 16.00 -17.82
CA ILE A 239 19.58 14.82 -17.00
C ILE A 239 20.52 14.81 -15.81
N TYR A 240 19.96 14.65 -14.63
CA TYR A 240 20.67 14.63 -13.36
C TYR A 240 20.34 13.32 -12.65
N GLU A 241 21.34 12.67 -12.09
CA GLU A 241 21.13 11.68 -11.03
C GLU A 241 20.65 12.45 -9.80
N ALA A 242 19.55 11.98 -9.20
CA ALA A 242 18.86 12.64 -8.11
C ALA A 242 19.30 12.08 -6.76
#